data_AF-A0A2J6HYN3-F1
#
_entry.id   AF-A0A2J6HYN3-F1
#
_cell.length_a   1.000
_cell.length_b   1.000
_cell.length_c   1.000
_cell.angle_alpha   90.00
_cell.angle_beta   90.00
_cell.angle_gamma   90.00
#
_symmetry.space_group_name_H-M   'P 1'
#
loop_
_entity.id
_entity.type
_entity.pdbx_description
1 polymer ?
#
loop_
_entity_poly.entity_id
_entity_poly.type
_entity_poly.pdbx_seq_one_letter_code
_entity_poly.pdbx_strand_id
1 'polypeptide(L)'
;MEITEIKKKATGIYMIAIGSAIIIVWSMILGFESLKEEKIEIIFHLISEFFTASVCIAGGLALLLDRKRSKLIISFGLGALIYSVINASGYYLENGNIITVILFIALLIVSTMIALRTLKKHT
;
A
#
# COMPACT_ATOMS: atom_id res chain seq x y z
N MET A 1 3.90 25.99 -10.75
CA MET A 1 4.26 24.55 -10.81
C MET A 1 3.24 23.85 -11.69
N GLU A 2 3.68 23.08 -12.68
CA GLU A 2 2.78 22.39 -13.62
C GLU A 2 1.92 21.34 -12.90
N ILE A 3 0.63 21.20 -13.26
CA ILE A 3 -0.32 20.28 -12.62
C ILE A 3 0.19 18.82 -12.66
N THR A 4 0.92 18.45 -13.71
CA THR A 4 1.53 17.12 -13.88
C THR A 4 2.56 16.82 -12.79
N GLU A 5 3.39 17.79 -12.44
CA GLU A 5 4.42 17.65 -11.40
C GLU A 5 3.82 17.57 -9.99
N ILE A 6 2.73 18.30 -9.74
CA ILE A 6 1.98 18.19 -8.47
C ILE A 6 1.45 16.77 -8.30
N LYS A 7 0.82 16.21 -9.33
CA LYS A 7 0.24 14.86 -9.30
C LYS A 7 1.32 13.80 -9.04
N LYS A 8 2.46 13.92 -9.72
CA LYS A 8 3.60 13.01 -9.54
C LYS A 8 4.16 13.06 -8.13
N LYS A 9 4.39 14.26 -7.57
CA LYS A 9 4.83 14.41 -6.18
C LYS A 9 3.82 13.83 -5.19
N ALA A 10 2.53 14.11 -5.38
CA ALA A 10 1.47 13.56 -4.53
C ALA A 10 1.45 12.03 -4.57
N THR A 11 1.55 11.41 -5.75
CA THR A 11 1.68 9.94 -5.86
C THR A 11 2.92 9.43 -5.14
N GLY A 12 4.08 10.06 -5.32
CA GLY A 12 5.33 9.63 -4.67
C GLY A 12 5.24 9.67 -3.15
N ILE A 13 4.71 10.77 -2.60
CA ILE A 13 4.50 10.94 -1.16
C ILE A 13 3.48 9.92 -0.64
N TYR A 14 2.37 9.72 -1.35
CA TYR A 14 1.36 8.74 -0.98
C TYR A 14 1.94 7.33 -0.85
N MET A 15 2.72 6.88 -1.84
CA MET A 15 3.33 5.54 -1.82
C MET A 15 4.30 5.37 -0.66
N ILE A 16 5.12 6.38 -0.36
CA ILE A 16 6.04 6.35 0.79
C ILE A 16 5.25 6.32 2.10
N ALA A 17 4.26 7.21 2.26
CA ALA A 17 3.47 7.31 3.47
C ALA A 17 2.74 6.00 3.79
N ILE A 18 2.12 5.36 2.79
CA ILE A 18 1.44 4.08 2.97
C ILE A 18 2.44 2.97 3.31
N GLY A 19 3.55 2.85 2.59
CA GLY A 19 4.54 1.83 2.89
C GLY A 19 5.15 1.99 4.29
N SER A 20 5.43 3.22 4.71
CA SER A 20 5.86 3.50 6.08
C SER A 20 4.78 3.17 7.11
N ALA A 21 3.51 3.50 6.84
CA ALA A 21 2.40 3.17 7.73
C ALA A 21 2.24 1.66 7.94
N ILE A 22 2.35 0.86 6.87
CA ILE A 22 2.31 -0.61 6.94
C ILE A 22 3.43 -1.13 7.86
N ILE A 23 4.68 -0.66 7.67
CA ILE A 23 5.81 -1.06 8.52
C ILE A 23 5.55 -0.70 9.98
N ILE A 24 5.07 0.52 10.24
CA ILE A 24 4.82 1.02 11.60
C ILE A 24 3.74 0.17 12.27
N VAL A 25 2.59 -0.04 11.61
CA VAL A 25 1.47 -0.83 12.15
C VAL A 25 1.91 -2.24 12.48
N TRP A 26 2.56 -2.94 11.56
CA TRP A 26 3.00 -4.32 11.81
C TRP A 26 4.08 -4.43 12.87
N SER A 27 5.02 -3.48 12.91
CA SER A 27 6.04 -3.45 13.96
C SER A 27 5.42 -3.24 15.35
N MET A 28 4.37 -2.41 15.46
CA MET A 28 3.65 -2.21 16.71
C MET A 28 2.89 -3.49 17.11
N ILE A 29 2.11 -4.09 16.20
CA ILE A 29 1.34 -5.31 16.50
C ILE A 29 2.27 -6.44 16.97
N LEU A 30 3.39 -6.65 16.28
CA LEU A 30 4.41 -7.64 16.67
C LEU A 30 5.03 -7.38 18.05
N GLY A 31 5.11 -6.12 18.47
CA GLY A 31 5.69 -5.71 19.76
C GLY A 31 4.73 -5.79 20.94
N PHE A 32 3.41 -5.68 20.70
CA PHE A 32 2.42 -5.56 21.78
C PHE A 32 1.52 -6.79 21.96
N GLU A 33 1.29 -7.59 20.91
CA GLU A 33 0.31 -8.68 20.95
C GLU A 33 0.91 -10.07 20.76
N SER A 34 0.37 -11.04 21.50
CA SER A 34 0.54 -12.45 21.14
C SER A 34 -0.38 -12.75 19.96
N LEU A 35 0.20 -12.89 18.77
CA LEU A 35 -0.53 -13.22 17.55
C LEU A 35 -1.21 -14.59 17.72
N LYS A 36 -2.54 -14.61 17.51
CA LYS A 36 -3.40 -15.81 17.69
C LYS A 36 -3.42 -16.74 16.47
N GLU A 37 -2.80 -16.33 15.36
CA GLU A 37 -2.72 -17.09 14.11
C GLU A 37 -1.76 -18.28 14.19
N GLU A 38 -1.95 -19.27 13.32
CA GLU A 38 -0.97 -20.33 13.14
C GLU A 38 0.37 -19.75 12.67
N LYS A 39 1.48 -20.30 13.17
CA LYS A 39 2.83 -19.74 12.97
C LYS A 39 3.20 -19.53 11.50
N ILE A 40 2.67 -20.34 10.57
CA ILE A 40 2.99 -20.23 9.15
C ILE A 40 2.17 -19.12 8.48
N GLU A 41 0.89 -19.02 8.78
CA GLU A 41 -0.01 -18.01 8.20
C GLU A 41 0.50 -16.60 8.49
N ILE A 42 0.86 -16.33 9.74
CA ILE A 42 1.37 -15.03 10.15
C ILE A 42 2.72 -14.69 9.50
N ILE A 43 3.59 -15.68 9.27
CA ILE A 43 4.88 -15.46 8.60
C ILE A 43 4.64 -15.00 7.16
N PHE A 44 3.79 -15.71 6.40
CA PHE A 44 3.49 -15.33 5.03
C PHE A 44 2.72 -14.01 4.95
N HIS A 45 1.84 -13.76 5.92
CA HIS A 45 1.15 -12.48 6.05
C HIS A 45 2.15 -11.33 6.20
N LEU A 46 3.06 -11.42 7.18
CA LEU A 46 4.10 -10.41 7.40
C LEU A 46 5.02 -10.25 6.18
N ILE A 47 5.43 -11.35 5.54
CA ILE A 47 6.24 -11.27 4.30
C ILE A 47 5.50 -10.47 3.24
N SER A 48 4.21 -10.75 3.03
CA SER A 48 3.40 -10.04 2.03
C SER A 48 3.25 -8.55 2.34
N GLU A 49 3.07 -8.18 3.61
CA GLU A 49 2.91 -6.81 4.08
C GLU A 49 4.22 -6.02 4.00
N PHE A 50 5.33 -6.58 4.49
CA PHE A 50 6.65 -5.95 4.37
C PHE A 50 7.14 -5.85 2.93
N PHE A 51 6.81 -6.82 2.09
CA PHE A 51 7.07 -6.75 0.65
C PHE A 51 6.27 -5.61 0.01
N THR A 52 4.97 -5.53 0.29
CA THR A 52 4.09 -4.44 -0.17
C THR A 52 4.64 -3.07 0.24
N ALA A 53 5.02 -2.93 1.51
CA ALA A 53 5.61 -1.70 2.04
C ALA A 53 6.92 -1.33 1.33
N SER A 54 7.82 -2.29 1.16
CA SER A 54 9.12 -2.09 0.52
C SER A 54 8.97 -1.64 -0.93
N VAL A 55 8.08 -2.28 -1.69
CA VAL A 55 7.78 -1.90 -3.08
C VAL A 55 7.14 -0.51 -3.12
N CYS A 56 6.22 -0.18 -2.20
CA CYS A 56 5.60 1.13 -2.16
C CYS A 56 6.61 2.24 -1.90
N ILE A 57 7.48 2.08 -0.89
CA ILE A 57 8.54 3.04 -0.58
C ILE A 57 9.50 3.17 -1.76
N ALA A 58 9.96 2.05 -2.33
CA ALA A 58 10.87 2.06 -3.47
C ALA A 58 10.24 2.73 -4.70
N GLY A 59 8.95 2.48 -4.96
CA GLY A 59 8.19 3.09 -6.05
C GLY A 59 8.02 4.59 -5.88
N GLY A 60 7.67 5.03 -4.66
CA GLY A 60 7.54 6.44 -4.34
C GLY A 60 8.86 7.20 -4.44
N LEU A 61 9.95 6.65 -3.88
CA LEU A 61 11.31 7.21 -4.02
C LEU A 61 11.76 7.25 -5.48
N ALA A 62 11.55 6.16 -6.23
CA ALA A 62 11.90 6.12 -7.64
C ALA A 62 11.15 7.18 -8.47
N LEU A 63 9.89 7.48 -8.12
CA LEU A 63 9.09 8.50 -8.79
C LEU A 63 9.53 9.92 -8.45
N LEU A 64 9.88 10.18 -7.18
CA LEU A 64 10.38 11.48 -6.74
C LEU A 64 11.79 11.79 -7.25
N LEU A 65 12.58 10.73 -7.53
CA LEU A 65 13.93 10.82 -8.08
C LEU A 65 13.98 10.64 -9.61
N ASP A 66 12.84 10.74 -10.30
CA ASP A 66 12.72 10.69 -11.76
C ASP A 66 13.38 9.47 -12.42
N ARG A 67 13.32 8.32 -11.75
CA ARG A 67 13.90 7.08 -12.27
C ARG A 67 13.01 6.49 -13.37
N LYS A 68 13.64 6.00 -14.44
CA LYS A 68 12.98 5.43 -15.63
C LYS A 68 12.03 4.26 -15.33
N ARG A 69 12.31 3.49 -14.26
CA ARG A 69 11.51 2.32 -13.84
C ARG A 69 10.45 2.63 -12.77
N SER A 70 10.28 3.90 -12.37
CA SER A 70 9.33 4.31 -11.33
C SER A 70 7.91 3.80 -11.58
N LYS A 71 7.41 3.93 -12.81
CA LYS A 71 6.07 3.46 -13.20
C LYS A 71 5.84 1.98 -12.96
N LEU A 72 6.80 1.13 -13.33
CA LEU A 72 6.70 -0.32 -13.16
C LEU A 72 6.61 -0.68 -11.67
N ILE A 73 7.49 -0.11 -10.87
CA ILE A 73 7.56 -0.35 -9.42
C ILE A 73 6.28 0.14 -8.75
N ILE A 74 5.77 1.32 -9.15
CA ILE A 74 4.51 1.85 -8.64
C ILE A 74 3.32 0.96 -9.00
N SER A 75 3.20 0.52 -10.26
CA SER A 75 2.09 -0.35 -10.67
C SER A 75 2.08 -1.64 -9.86
N PHE A 76 3.26 -2.21 -9.61
CA PHE A 76 3.39 -3.42 -8.80
C PHE A 76 3.04 -3.16 -7.32
N GLY A 77 3.52 -2.06 -6.74
CA GLY A 77 3.19 -1.68 -5.36
C GLY A 77 1.71 -1.36 -5.15
N LEU A 78 1.07 -0.68 -6.10
CA LEU A 78 -0.36 -0.40 -6.07
C LEU A 78 -1.20 -1.67 -6.18
N GLY A 79 -0.79 -2.62 -7.03
CA GLY A 79 -1.45 -3.92 -7.13
C GLY A 79 -1.40 -4.70 -5.81
N ALA A 80 -0.21 -4.76 -5.20
CA ALA A 80 -0.02 -5.40 -3.90
C ALA A 80 -0.83 -4.70 -2.78
N LEU A 81 -0.83 -3.37 -2.75
CA LEU A 81 -1.60 -2.57 -1.80
C LEU A 81 -3.11 -2.79 -1.96
N ILE A 82 -3.62 -2.77 -3.20
CA ILE A 82 -5.04 -3.02 -3.50
C ILE A 82 -5.45 -4.41 -3.01
N TYR A 83 -4.63 -5.43 -3.27
CA TYR A 83 -4.87 -6.78 -2.76
C TYR A 83 -4.89 -6.81 -1.23
N SER A 84 -3.89 -6.22 -0.56
CA SER A 84 -3.78 -6.17 0.90
C SER A 84 -5.01 -5.51 1.55
N VAL A 85 -5.45 -4.34 1.06
CA VAL A 85 -6.61 -3.64 1.66
C VAL A 85 -7.94 -4.39 1.45
N ILE A 86 -8.10 -5.09 0.31
CA ILE A 86 -9.27 -5.95 0.08
C ILE A 86 -9.25 -7.11 1.08
N ASN A 87 -8.12 -7.80 1.19
CA ASN A 87 -7.96 -8.93 2.11
C ASN A 87 -8.21 -8.51 3.56
N ALA A 88 -7.61 -7.40 4.00
CA ALA A 88 -7.78 -6.88 5.35
C ALA A 88 -9.21 -6.40 5.62
N SER A 89 -9.90 -5.82 4.64
CA SER A 89 -11.29 -5.36 4.83
C SER A 89 -12.26 -6.48 5.19
N GLY A 90 -12.09 -7.69 4.63
CA GLY A 90 -12.91 -8.85 4.99
C GLY A 90 -12.75 -9.22 6.45
N TYR A 91 -11.50 -9.37 6.91
CA TYR A 91 -11.18 -9.70 8.29
C TYR A 91 -11.75 -8.69 9.29
N TYR A 92 -11.57 -7.38 9.05
CA TYR A 92 -12.06 -6.36 9.98
C TYR A 92 -13.58 -6.21 9.96
N LEU A 93 -14.23 -6.53 8.82
CA LEU A 93 -15.69 -6.58 8.74
C LEU A 93 -16.27 -7.72 9.58
N GLU A 94 -15.67 -8.92 9.52
CA GLU A 94 -16.07 -10.07 10.35
C GLU A 94 -15.92 -9.78 11.85
N ASN A 95 -14.88 -9.04 12.22
CA ASN A 95 -14.64 -8.60 13.60
C ASN A 95 -15.48 -7.38 14.03
N GLY A 96 -16.41 -6.90 13.18
CA GLY A 96 -17.29 -5.77 13.49
C GLY A 96 -16.61 -4.40 13.53
N ASN A 97 -15.36 -4.28 13.06
CA ASN A 97 -14.62 -3.02 13.08
C ASN A 97 -14.89 -2.19 11.82
N ILE A 98 -16.04 -1.52 11.82
CA ILE A 98 -16.53 -0.73 10.68
C ILE A 98 -15.60 0.45 10.35
N ILE A 99 -14.96 1.06 11.35
CA ILE A 99 -14.09 2.24 11.15
C ILE A 99 -12.87 1.87 10.29
N THR A 100 -12.21 0.75 10.61
CA THR A 100 -11.07 0.27 9.83
C THR A 100 -11.49 -0.13 8.42
N VAL A 101 -12.67 -0.73 8.25
CA VAL A 101 -13.21 -1.07 6.92
C VAL A 101 -13.41 0.19 6.06
N ILE A 102 -13.98 1.27 6.62
CA ILE A 102 -14.15 2.54 5.90
C ILE A 102 -12.79 3.10 5.44
N LEU A 103 -11.78 3.04 6.31
CA LEU A 103 -10.42 3.47 5.96
C LEU A 103 -9.86 2.64 4.79
N PHE A 104 -10.00 1.31 4.83
CA PHE A 104 -9.53 0.45 3.74
C PHE A 104 -10.27 0.67 2.43
N ILE A 105 -11.58 0.94 2.47
CA ILE A 105 -12.34 1.32 1.27
C ILE A 105 -11.82 2.64 0.69
N ALA A 106 -11.53 3.64 1.53
CA ALA A 106 -10.96 4.90 1.07
C ALA A 106 -9.59 4.69 0.41
N LEU A 107 -8.71 3.89 1.04
CA LEU A 107 -7.41 3.52 0.48
C LEU A 107 -7.54 2.75 -0.83
N LEU A 108 -8.51 1.84 -0.93
CA LEU A 108 -8.80 1.09 -2.14
C LEU A 108 -9.18 2.02 -3.30
N ILE A 109 -10.09 2.97 -3.07
CA ILE A 109 -10.51 3.94 -4.09
C ILE A 109 -9.32 4.78 -4.55
N VAL A 110 -8.57 5.36 -3.63
CA VAL A 110 -7.42 6.22 -3.95
C VAL A 110 -6.35 5.44 -4.71
N SER A 111 -5.98 4.25 -4.23
CA SER A 111 -4.97 3.39 -4.87
C SER A 111 -5.39 2.97 -6.27
N THR A 112 -6.66 2.59 -6.45
CA THR A 112 -7.20 2.22 -7.76
C THR A 112 -7.18 3.40 -8.73
N MET A 113 -7.55 4.60 -8.28
CA MET A 113 -7.47 5.80 -9.12
C MET A 113 -6.04 6.12 -9.57
N ILE A 114 -5.05 5.95 -8.68
CA ILE A 114 -3.63 6.12 -9.03
C ILE A 114 -3.16 5.03 -10.00
N ALA A 115 -3.57 3.79 -9.79
CA ALA A 115 -3.20 2.65 -10.63
C ALA A 115 -3.69 2.85 -12.06
N LEU A 116 -4.99 3.16 -12.24
CA LEU A 116 -5.59 3.41 -13.55
C LEU A 116 -4.90 4.55 -14.31
N ARG A 117 -4.55 5.64 -13.61
CA ARG A 117 -3.80 6.76 -14.21
C ARG A 117 -2.38 6.36 -14.63
N THR A 118 -1.73 5.50 -13.86
CA THR A 118 -0.38 5.01 -14.15
C THR A 118 -0.38 4.09 -15.37
N LEU A 119 -1.41 3.24 -15.51
CA LEU A 119 -1.57 2.30 -16.61
C LEU A 119 -2.03 2.97 -17.92
N LYS A 120 -2.96 3.93 -17.88
CA LYS A 120 -3.49 4.61 -19.08
C LYS A 120 -2.42 5.35 -19.89
N LYS A 121 -1.26 5.67 -19.30
CA LYS A 121 -0.14 6.31 -20.01
C LYS A 121 0.61 5.36 -20.97
N HIS A 122 0.15 4.12 -21.13
CA HIS A 122 0.73 3.09 -22.00
C HIS A 122 -0.16 2.66 -23.18
N THR A 123 -1.35 3.26 -23.35
CA THR A 123 -2.26 3.03 -24.50
C THR A 123 -2.45 4.33 -25.25
#